data_AF-A0A286XR40-F1
#
_entry.id   AF-A0A286XR40-F1
#
_cell.length_a   1.000
_cell.length_b   1.000
_cell.length_c   1.000
_cell.angle_alpha   90.00
_cell.angle_beta   90.00
_cell.angle_gamma   90.00
#
_symmetry.space_group_name_H-M   'P 1'
#
loop_
_entity.id
_entity.type
_entity.pdbx_description
1 polymer ?
#
loop_
_entity_poly.entity_id
_entity_poly.type
_entity_poly.pdbx_seq_one_letter_code
_entity_poly.pdbx_strand_id
1 'polypeptide(L)'
;LCVLGALRAGSGALPPEKPFNISCWSKNMKDLTCRWTPGAHGETFLHTNYSLKYKLRWYGQDNTCEEYHTVGPHSCRIPKDLALFTPYEIWVEASNRLGSARSDVLTLDILDVVTTDPPPDVHVSRVGD
;
A
#
# COMPACT_ATOMS: atom_id res chain seq x y z
N LEU A 1 -8.54 31.12 -21.84
CA LEU A 1 -8.03 30.23 -22.90
C LEU A 1 -6.88 29.41 -22.32
N CYS A 2 -7.16 28.21 -21.77
CA CYS A 2 -6.10 27.22 -21.56
C CYS A 2 -6.05 26.38 -22.83
N VAL A 3 -4.92 26.45 -23.53
CA VAL A 3 -4.69 25.66 -24.73
C VAL A 3 -4.49 24.22 -24.27
N LEU A 4 -5.53 23.39 -24.41
CA LEU A 4 -5.41 21.93 -24.33
C LEU A 4 -4.63 21.47 -25.57
N GLY A 5 -3.31 21.57 -25.50
CA GLY A 5 -2.41 20.93 -26.42
C GLY A 5 -2.51 19.43 -26.22
N ALA A 6 -3.34 18.77 -27.01
CA ALA A 6 -3.25 17.33 -27.21
C ALA A 6 -1.90 17.03 -27.86
N LEU A 7 -0.90 16.64 -27.05
CA LEU A 7 0.33 16.10 -27.60
C LEU A 7 0.01 14.77 -28.28
N ARG A 8 0.27 14.73 -29.58
CA ARG A 8 0.26 13.52 -30.40
C ARG A 8 1.03 12.42 -29.69
N ALA A 9 0.38 11.28 -29.46
CA ALA A 9 1.01 10.05 -28.99
C ALA A 9 1.95 9.52 -30.08
N GLY A 10 3.20 9.97 -30.05
CA GLY A 10 4.31 9.23 -30.63
C GLY A 10 4.61 8.01 -29.74
N SER A 11 5.17 6.96 -30.31
CA SER A 11 5.70 5.78 -29.63
C SER A 11 6.89 6.14 -28.71
N GLY A 12 6.61 6.86 -27.62
CA GLY A 12 7.59 7.45 -26.71
C GLY A 12 7.31 7.04 -25.27
N ALA A 13 8.38 7.04 -24.47
CA ALA A 13 8.31 6.80 -23.03
C ALA A 13 7.37 7.78 -22.33
N LEU A 14 6.62 7.28 -21.35
CA LEU A 14 5.58 8.02 -20.64
C LEU A 14 5.93 8.27 -19.16
N PRO A 15 5.46 9.38 -18.55
CA PRO A 15 5.52 9.54 -17.10
C PRO A 15 4.68 8.45 -16.40
N PRO A 16 4.94 8.15 -15.11
CA PRO A 16 4.21 7.11 -14.40
C PRO A 16 2.73 7.44 -14.31
N GLU A 17 1.90 6.43 -14.44
CA GLU A 17 0.48 6.54 -14.09
C GLU A 17 0.26 6.29 -12.60
N LYS A 18 -0.89 6.77 -12.12
CA LYS A 18 -1.31 6.63 -10.73
C LYS A 18 -1.42 5.15 -10.32
N PRO A 19 -0.68 4.70 -9.30
CA PRO A 19 -0.90 3.37 -8.71
C PRO A 19 -2.28 3.31 -8.04
N PHE A 20 -2.89 2.12 -8.00
CA PHE A 20 -4.24 1.94 -7.47
C PHE A 20 -4.42 0.58 -6.77
N ASN A 21 -5.61 0.33 -6.21
CA ASN A 21 -5.96 -0.90 -5.47
C ASN A 21 -4.97 -1.23 -4.35
N ILE A 22 -4.66 -0.24 -3.51
CA ILE A 22 -3.87 -0.49 -2.29
C ILE A 22 -4.72 -1.35 -1.37
N SER A 23 -4.17 -2.48 -0.92
CA SER A 23 -4.79 -3.37 0.06
C SER A 23 -3.75 -3.76 1.09
N CYS A 24 -4.13 -3.71 2.37
CA CYS A 24 -3.27 -4.05 3.49
C CYS A 24 -3.94 -5.06 4.40
N TRP A 25 -3.13 -5.90 5.05
CA TRP A 25 -3.58 -6.83 6.08
C TRP A 25 -2.51 -6.99 7.16
N SER A 26 -2.95 -7.35 8.36
CA SER A 26 -2.08 -7.64 9.48
C SER A 26 -2.28 -9.08 9.94
N LYS A 27 -1.20 -9.78 10.27
CA LYS A 27 -1.30 -11.07 10.96
C LYS A 27 -1.02 -10.89 12.44
N ASN A 28 -2.01 -11.18 13.30
CA ASN A 28 -1.90 -11.07 14.76
C ASN A 28 -1.39 -9.70 15.27
N MET A 29 -1.67 -8.60 14.57
CA MET A 29 -1.22 -7.24 14.94
C MET A 29 0.32 -7.08 15.04
N LYS A 30 1.09 -7.95 14.39
CA LYS A 30 2.57 -7.93 14.48
C LYS A 30 3.24 -7.06 13.42
N ASP A 31 2.63 -6.99 12.25
CA ASP A 31 3.09 -6.24 11.09
C ASP A 31 1.89 -5.76 10.27
N LEU A 32 2.14 -4.87 9.32
CA LEU A 32 1.15 -4.47 8.33
C LEU A 32 1.75 -4.67 6.95
N THR A 33 1.23 -5.64 6.21
CA THR A 33 1.67 -5.93 4.85
C THR A 33 0.70 -5.31 3.87
N CYS A 34 1.21 -4.54 2.91
CA CYS A 34 0.43 -3.87 1.90
C CYS A 34 0.86 -4.28 0.48
N ARG A 35 -0.10 -4.30 -0.45
CA ARG A 35 0.12 -4.49 -1.89
C ARG A 35 -0.63 -3.44 -2.67
N TRP A 36 -0.18 -3.18 -3.89
CA TRP A 36 -0.85 -2.29 -4.83
C TRP A 36 -0.73 -2.82 -6.26
N THR A 37 -1.55 -2.28 -7.15
CA THR A 37 -1.42 -2.47 -8.58
C THR A 37 -0.66 -1.27 -9.18
N PRO A 38 0.39 -1.49 -10.00
CA PRO A 38 0.97 -0.47 -10.86
C PRO A 38 -0.08 0.27 -11.70
N GLY A 39 0.26 1.43 -12.26
CA GLY A 39 -0.59 2.11 -13.26
C GLY A 39 -0.76 1.29 -14.56
N ALA A 40 -1.20 1.91 -15.68
CA ALA A 40 -1.42 1.17 -16.93
C ALA A 40 -0.26 0.27 -17.36
N HIS A 41 -0.63 -0.82 -18.04
CA HIS A 41 0.22 -1.91 -18.57
C HIS A 41 1.40 -1.49 -19.48
N GLY A 42 1.57 -0.18 -19.71
CA GLY A 42 2.51 0.43 -20.63
C GLY A 42 3.55 1.31 -19.94
N GLU A 43 4.13 0.83 -18.83
CA GLU A 43 5.43 1.32 -18.34
C GLU A 43 6.50 1.03 -19.41
N THR A 44 6.44 1.82 -20.47
CA THR A 44 7.20 1.66 -21.69
C THR A 44 8.62 2.13 -21.44
N PHE A 45 9.58 1.23 -21.67
CA PHE A 45 11.03 1.47 -21.74
C PHE A 45 11.72 2.16 -20.55
N LEU A 46 10.99 2.62 -19.53
CA LEU A 46 11.50 3.30 -18.35
C LEU A 46 11.22 2.48 -17.10
N HIS A 47 12.26 2.31 -16.30
CA HIS A 47 12.11 1.79 -14.95
C HIS A 47 11.34 2.79 -14.09
N THR A 48 10.22 2.35 -13.49
CA THR A 48 9.45 3.12 -12.53
C THR A 48 9.71 2.60 -11.13
N ASN A 49 10.13 3.48 -10.23
CA ASN A 49 10.27 3.18 -8.81
C ASN A 49 8.96 3.42 -8.09
N TYR A 50 8.58 2.46 -7.26
CA TYR A 50 7.40 2.54 -6.41
C TYR A 50 7.81 2.62 -4.96
N SER A 51 7.29 3.60 -4.23
CA SER A 51 7.53 3.78 -2.81
C SER A 51 6.23 3.84 -2.03
N LEU A 52 6.05 2.92 -1.09
CA LEU A 52 4.92 2.95 -0.18
C LEU A 52 5.22 3.91 0.97
N LYS A 53 4.33 4.86 1.17
CA LYS A 53 4.38 5.88 2.21
C LYS A 53 3.27 5.68 3.21
N TYR A 54 3.53 6.01 4.47
CA TYR A 54 2.54 5.88 5.53
C TYR A 54 2.76 6.88 6.66
N LYS A 55 1.69 7.23 7.37
CA LYS A 55 1.75 8.00 8.62
C LYS A 55 0.54 7.74 9.49
N LEU A 56 0.66 8.07 10.77
CA LEU A 56 -0.50 8.20 11.66
C LEU A 56 -1.26 9.48 11.29
N ARG A 57 -2.57 9.37 11.10
CA ARG A 57 -3.43 10.46 10.62
C ARG A 57 -3.31 11.77 11.41
N TRP A 58 -3.10 11.68 12.73
CA TRP A 58 -3.19 12.83 13.64
C TRP A 58 -1.84 13.47 14.02
N TYR A 59 -0.76 12.69 14.08
CA TYR A 59 0.53 13.15 14.62
C TYR A 59 1.74 12.40 14.03
N GLY A 60 1.55 11.66 12.93
CA GLY A 60 2.62 10.95 12.25
C GLY A 60 3.35 11.82 11.23
N GLN A 61 4.66 11.61 11.09
CA GLN A 61 5.42 12.08 9.94
C GLN A 61 5.28 11.12 8.77
N ASP A 62 5.54 11.60 7.56
CA ASP A 62 5.58 10.77 6.37
C ASP A 62 6.76 9.79 6.47
N ASN A 63 6.45 8.50 6.60
CA ASN A 63 7.43 7.41 6.60
C ASN A 63 7.47 6.75 5.23
N THR A 64 8.60 6.16 4.90
CA THR A 64 8.75 5.29 3.72
C THR A 64 8.92 3.87 4.20
N CYS A 65 8.20 2.94 3.58
CA CYS A 65 8.38 1.52 3.85
C CYS A 65 9.64 1.04 3.14
N GLU A 66 10.53 0.35 3.86
CA GLU A 66 11.84 -0.10 3.35
C GLU A 66 11.86 -1.60 3.00
N GLU A 67 10.94 -2.40 3.56
CA GLU A 67 10.86 -3.84 3.33
C GLU A 67 10.00 -4.17 2.10
N TYR A 68 10.56 -3.91 0.91
CA TYR A 68 9.90 -4.21 -0.36
C TYR A 68 9.87 -5.71 -0.70
N HIS A 69 8.88 -6.09 -1.52
CA HIS A 69 8.76 -7.41 -2.15
C HIS A 69 8.58 -8.61 -1.20
N THR A 70 8.12 -8.36 0.02
CA THR A 70 7.95 -9.40 1.06
C THR A 70 6.95 -10.49 0.68
N VAL A 71 5.96 -10.17 -0.16
CA VAL A 71 4.92 -11.11 -0.63
C VAL A 71 4.72 -11.04 -2.15
N GLY A 72 5.79 -10.68 -2.86
CA GLY A 72 5.84 -10.58 -4.33
C GLY A 72 5.99 -9.14 -4.85
N PRO A 73 5.90 -8.92 -6.17
CA PRO A 73 5.97 -7.59 -6.78
C PRO A 73 4.96 -6.63 -6.16
N HIS A 74 5.35 -5.34 -6.08
CA HIS A 74 4.49 -4.25 -5.61
C HIS A 74 3.86 -4.54 -4.24
N SER A 75 4.71 -4.96 -3.31
CA SER A 75 4.36 -5.21 -1.92
C SER A 75 5.38 -4.58 -0.99
N CYS A 76 4.93 -4.19 0.20
CA CYS A 76 5.82 -3.70 1.26
C CYS A 76 5.29 -4.11 2.63
N ARG A 77 6.21 -4.42 3.56
CA ARG A 77 5.88 -4.72 4.96
C ARG A 77 6.30 -3.56 5.85
N ILE A 78 5.34 -2.98 6.56
CA ILE A 78 5.61 -2.01 7.62
C ILE A 78 5.95 -2.81 8.89
N PRO A 79 7.13 -2.56 9.50
CA PRO A 79 7.62 -3.34 10.63
C PRO A 79 6.83 -3.09 11.92
N LYS A 80 7.29 -3.74 12.99
CA LYS A 80 6.64 -3.89 14.30
C LYS A 80 6.43 -2.55 15.04
N ASP A 81 5.80 -2.62 16.20
CA ASP A 81 5.46 -1.46 17.06
C ASP A 81 4.41 -0.53 16.44
N LEU A 82 3.44 -1.15 15.77
CA LEU A 82 2.33 -0.43 15.18
C LEU A 82 1.44 0.22 16.25
N ALA A 83 1.01 1.45 15.99
CA ALA A 83 0.09 2.17 16.86
C ALA A 83 -1.34 1.67 16.62
N LEU A 84 -1.93 1.01 17.62
CA LEU A 84 -3.33 0.58 17.57
C LEU A 84 -4.27 1.76 17.85
N PHE A 85 -5.53 1.66 17.39
CA PHE A 85 -6.59 2.66 17.60
C PHE A 85 -6.30 4.04 16.97
N THR A 86 -5.27 4.12 16.14
CA THR A 86 -4.88 5.34 15.43
C THR A 86 -4.88 5.04 13.94
N PRO A 87 -5.81 5.63 13.16
CA PRO A 87 -5.86 5.37 11.74
C PRO A 87 -4.55 5.75 11.04
N TYR A 88 -4.07 4.86 10.19
CA TYR A 88 -2.98 5.10 9.27
C TYR A 88 -3.51 5.71 7.98
N GLU A 89 -2.77 6.66 7.43
CA GLU A 89 -2.90 7.11 6.05
C GLU A 89 -1.77 6.48 5.23
N ILE A 90 -2.12 5.75 4.17
CA ILE A 90 -1.17 4.98 3.34
C ILE A 90 -1.35 5.37 1.88
N TRP A 91 -0.26 5.61 1.17
CA TRP A 91 -0.27 5.89 -0.27
C TRP A 91 0.99 5.34 -0.95
N VAL A 92 0.99 5.29 -2.28
CA VAL A 92 2.12 4.87 -3.09
C VAL A 92 2.51 5.98 -4.03
N GLU A 93 3.81 6.25 -4.10
CA GLU A 93 4.43 7.17 -5.04
C GLU A 93 5.15 6.36 -6.12
N ALA A 94 4.79 6.60 -7.38
CA ALA A 94 5.49 6.09 -8.55
C ALA A 94 6.35 7.20 -9.15
N SER A 95 7.61 6.91 -9.48
CA SER A 95 8.55 7.88 -10.04
C SER A 95 9.41 7.28 -11.14
N ASN A 96 9.61 8.03 -12.22
CA ASN A 96 10.59 7.74 -13.25
C ASN A 96 11.26 9.05 -13.71
N ARG A 97 12.15 8.98 -14.71
CA ARG A 97 12.89 10.17 -15.19
C ARG A 97 12.02 11.27 -15.83
N LEU A 98 10.76 10.99 -16.13
CA LEU A 98 9.81 11.94 -16.76
C LEU A 98 8.84 12.56 -15.76
N GLY A 99 8.70 12.01 -14.56
CA GLY A 99 7.83 12.57 -13.53
C GLY A 99 7.46 11.58 -12.43
N SER A 100 6.44 11.96 -11.67
CA SER A 100 5.88 11.15 -10.59
C SER A 100 4.36 11.18 -10.58
N ALA A 101 3.76 10.12 -10.04
CA ALA A 101 2.34 10.02 -9.79
C ALA A 101 2.08 9.42 -8.40
N ARG A 102 0.96 9.81 -7.78
CA ARG A 102 0.59 9.38 -6.43
C ARG A 102 -0.78 8.71 -6.46
N SER A 103 -0.91 7.60 -5.76
CA SER A 103 -2.19 6.90 -5.53
C SER A 103 -3.18 7.75 -4.73
N ASP A 104 -4.42 7.27 -4.62
CA ASP A 104 -5.29 7.73 -3.55
C ASP A 104 -4.75 7.31 -2.19
N VAL A 105 -5.18 8.02 -1.14
CA VAL A 105 -4.82 7.70 0.24
C VAL A 105 -5.81 6.66 0.77
N LEU A 106 -5.29 5.51 1.19
CA LEU A 106 -6.03 4.52 1.96
C LEU A 106 -5.96 4.90 3.45
N THR A 107 -7.11 5.01 4.10
CA THR A 107 -7.19 5.19 5.56
C THR A 107 -7.69 3.91 6.20
N LEU A 108 -6.99 3.38 7.20
CA LEU A 108 -7.39 2.16 7.92
C LEU A 108 -6.94 2.17 9.38
N ASP A 109 -7.68 1.47 10.25
CA ASP A 109 -7.16 0.99 11.53
C ASP A 109 -6.64 -0.45 11.35
N ILE A 110 -5.58 -0.81 12.07
CA ILE A 110 -5.00 -2.16 12.01
C ILE A 110 -6.01 -3.21 12.46
N LEU A 111 -6.87 -2.86 13.43
CA LEU A 111 -7.90 -3.75 13.94
C LEU A 111 -8.96 -4.12 12.89
N ASP A 112 -9.14 -3.29 11.85
CA ASP A 112 -10.10 -3.55 10.78
C ASP A 112 -9.55 -4.51 9.71
N VAL A 113 -8.23 -4.73 9.68
CA VAL A 113 -7.53 -5.50 8.65
C VAL A 113 -6.71 -6.66 9.22
N VAL A 114 -6.93 -7.01 10.49
CA VAL A 114 -6.21 -8.09 11.17
C VAL A 114 -6.88 -9.44 10.94
N THR A 115 -6.05 -10.44 10.64
CA THR A 115 -6.41 -11.86 10.72
C THR A 115 -5.61 -12.49 11.86
N THR A 116 -6.32 -13.09 12.82
CA THR A 116 -5.71 -13.82 13.93
C THR A 116 -5.51 -15.29 13.59
N ASP A 117 -4.49 -15.91 14.18
CA ASP A 117 -4.35 -17.36 14.16
C ASP A 117 -5.54 -18.02 14.90
N PRO A 118 -5.95 -19.24 14.52
CA PRO A 118 -7.00 -19.97 15.21
C PRO A 118 -6.60 -20.28 16.66
N PRO A 119 -7.57 -20.42 17.59
CA PRO A 119 -7.28 -20.81 18.97
C PRO A 119 -6.61 -22.20 19.00
N PRO A 120 -5.48 -22.35 19.72
CA PRO A 120 -4.67 -23.57 19.66
C PRO A 120 -5.30 -24.75 20.39
N ASP A 121 -6.24 -24.51 21.32
CA ASP A 121 -6.77 -25.54 22.21
C ASP A 121 -8.25 -25.27 22.54
N VAL A 122 -9.15 -25.93 21.81
CA VAL A 122 -10.60 -25.75 21.95
C VAL A 122 -11.18 -26.94 22.70
N HIS A 123 -11.64 -26.70 23.93
CA HIS A 123 -12.30 -27.71 24.76
C HIS A 123 -13.80 -27.54 24.74
N VAL A 124 -14.53 -28.66 24.71
CA VAL A 124 -15.99 -28.69 24.78
C VAL A 124 -16.41 -29.64 25.90
N SER A 125 -17.29 -29.18 26.79
CA SER A 125 -17.93 -30.00 27.82
C SER A 125 -19.44 -30.04 27.63
N ARG A 126 -20.06 -31.18 27.97
CA ARG A 126 -21.52 -31.28 28.05
C ARG A 126 -21.99 -30.57 29.32
N VAL A 127 -23.01 -29.73 29.19
CA VAL A 127 -23.64 -29.07 30.33
C VAL A 127 -24.78 -29.96 30.83
N GLY A 128 -24.69 -30.46 32.07
CA GLY A 128 -25.83 -31.04 32.79
C GLY A 128 -25.82 -32.55 33.06
N ASP A 129 -24.67 -33.17 33.34
CA ASP A 129 -24.62 -34.46 34.06
C ASP A 129 -24.57 -34.24 35.58
#